data_AF-A0A1M3Q7T1-F1
#
_entry.id   AF-A0A1M3Q7T1-F1
#
_cell.length_a   1.000
_cell.length_b   1.000
_cell.length_c   1.000
_cell.angle_alpha   90.00
_cell.angle_beta   90.00
_cell.angle_gamma   90.00
#
_symmetry.space_group_name_H-M   'P 1'
#
loop_
_entity.id
_entity.type
_entity.pdbx_description
1 polymer ?
#
loop_
_entity_poly.entity_id
_entity_poly.type
_entity_poly.pdbx_seq_one_letter_code
_entity_poly.pdbx_strand_id
1 'polypeptide(L)'
;MSDLASNLTDPGTLLAIVVAVAVFATLYTIAIPMLERGDLNKRMKAVSTEREQLRARERARLSADGGKASLRSHKNRNARQIVERFNLRNALVDANTVNRLRTAGLRSENALNIFLVARFLLPFLFLAVAILLVFGLGYFASRPLPIRLLGVILFAYFGFYAPNIYISNLVTKRQKSIKRAWPDALDLMLICVESGISIEAGMHRVSEEMAEQSPALAEEMVLTTAELSFLPDRRTAFDNLAARTQIELVKSVTQALIQAERYGTPLSQALRVMAQEGRDERMNEAEKKAAALPPKLTVPMIIFFLPVLMAVILGPAIIQAMDKF
;
A
#
# COMPACT_ATOMS: atom_id res chain seq x y z
N MET A 1 22.47 -46.30 4.18
CA MET A 1 22.00 -45.59 5.39
C MET A 1 23.13 -44.79 6.06
N SER A 2 24.39 -45.21 5.94
CA SER A 2 25.57 -44.47 6.43
C SER A 2 25.79 -43.10 5.77
N ASP A 3 25.49 -42.96 4.48
CA ASP A 3 25.71 -41.69 3.74
C ASP A 3 24.69 -40.59 4.07
N LEU A 4 23.47 -40.96 4.47
CA LEU A 4 22.49 -40.00 4.95
C LEU A 4 22.86 -39.52 6.36
N ALA A 5 23.34 -40.42 7.22
CA ALA A 5 23.77 -40.06 8.57
C ALA A 5 25.01 -39.15 8.55
N SER A 6 26.01 -39.41 7.69
CA SER A 6 27.18 -38.52 7.54
C SER A 6 26.80 -37.16 6.97
N ASN A 7 25.93 -37.11 5.96
CA ASN A 7 25.43 -35.84 5.41
C ASN A 7 24.54 -35.06 6.38
N LEU A 8 23.87 -35.70 7.34
CA LEU A 8 23.12 -35.00 8.40
C LEU A 8 23.99 -34.54 9.57
N THR A 9 25.23 -35.03 9.69
CA THR A 9 26.14 -34.68 10.79
C THR A 9 27.24 -33.69 10.37
N ASP A 10 27.30 -33.34 9.09
CA ASP A 10 28.24 -32.36 8.57
C ASP A 10 27.88 -30.95 9.12
N PRO A 11 28.82 -30.18 9.72
CA PRO A 11 28.49 -28.89 10.33
C PRO A 11 27.82 -27.90 9.37
N GLY A 12 28.10 -28.01 8.07
CA GLY A 12 27.46 -27.20 7.03
C GLY A 12 25.97 -27.51 6.83
N THR A 13 25.57 -28.78 6.90
CA THR A 13 24.17 -29.20 6.70
C THR A 13 23.33 -28.98 7.95
N LEU A 14 23.90 -29.14 9.14
CA LEU A 14 23.24 -28.81 10.41
C LEU A 14 22.94 -27.31 10.51
N LEU A 15 23.90 -26.46 10.16
CA LEU A 15 23.71 -25.00 10.14
C LEU A 15 22.67 -24.61 9.09
N ALA A 16 22.66 -25.28 7.93
CA ALA A 16 21.64 -25.09 6.91
C ALA A 16 20.23 -25.46 7.38
N ILE A 17 20.06 -26.57 8.11
CA ILE A 17 18.75 -26.99 8.65
C ILE A 17 18.27 -26.00 9.72
N VAL A 18 19.13 -25.58 10.64
CA VAL A 18 18.77 -24.62 11.71
C VAL A 18 18.35 -23.28 11.13
N VAL A 19 19.09 -22.77 10.15
CA VAL A 19 18.74 -21.51 9.48
C VAL A 19 17.49 -21.68 8.62
N ALA A 20 17.30 -22.79 7.92
CA ALA A 20 16.07 -23.06 7.17
C ALA A 20 14.82 -23.08 8.09
N VAL A 21 14.93 -23.70 9.27
CA VAL A 21 13.86 -23.71 10.28
C VAL A 21 13.62 -22.31 10.84
N ALA A 22 14.67 -21.53 11.13
CA ALA A 22 14.54 -20.16 11.62
C ALA A 22 13.90 -19.23 10.57
N VAL A 23 14.28 -19.38 9.30
CA VAL A 23 13.72 -18.67 8.14
C VAL A 23 12.26 -19.06 7.92
N PHE A 24 11.95 -20.35 8.01
CA PHE A 24 10.58 -20.84 7.88
C PHE A 24 9.69 -20.34 9.02
N ALA A 25 10.18 -20.37 10.26
CA ALA A 25 9.44 -19.88 11.43
C ALA A 25 9.14 -18.38 11.34
N THR A 26 10.10 -17.57 10.91
CA THR A 26 9.93 -16.11 10.72
C THR A 26 9.05 -15.77 9.53
N LEU A 27 9.17 -16.49 8.41
CA LEU A 27 8.22 -16.38 7.30
C LEU A 27 6.81 -16.77 7.75
N TYR A 28 6.67 -17.81 8.56
CA TYR A 28 5.38 -18.27 9.09
C TYR A 28 4.74 -17.24 10.03
N THR A 29 5.51 -16.64 10.94
CA THR A 29 5.03 -15.56 11.84
C THR A 29 4.59 -14.31 11.09
N ILE A 30 5.22 -14.00 9.95
CA ILE A 30 4.87 -12.83 9.13
C ILE A 30 3.73 -13.15 8.13
N ALA A 31 3.69 -14.38 7.60
CA ALA A 31 2.72 -14.78 6.59
C ALA A 31 1.30 -14.92 7.16
N ILE A 32 1.13 -15.43 8.38
CA ILE A 32 -0.19 -15.57 9.03
C ILE A 32 -0.96 -14.24 9.10
N PRO A 33 -0.40 -13.14 9.64
CA PRO A 33 -1.12 -11.87 9.70
C PRO A 33 -1.35 -11.24 8.32
N MET A 34 -0.59 -11.64 7.29
CA MET A 34 -0.81 -11.22 5.90
C MET A 34 -1.86 -12.08 5.17
N LEU A 35 -2.07 -13.33 5.60
CA LEU A 35 -3.08 -14.26 5.08
C LEU A 35 -4.45 -14.06 5.73
N GLU A 36 -4.53 -13.38 6.89
CA GLU A 36 -5.77 -12.84 7.46
C GLU A 36 -6.31 -11.64 6.64
N ARG A 37 -6.42 -11.81 5.31
CA ARG A 37 -7.31 -10.99 4.49
C ARG A 37 -8.72 -11.54 4.64
N GLY A 38 -9.56 -10.94 5.48
CA GLY A 38 -10.96 -11.35 5.43
C GLY A 38 -11.95 -10.68 6.36
N ASP A 39 -11.60 -10.30 7.58
CA ASP A 39 -12.67 -9.90 8.51
C ASP A 39 -12.93 -8.39 8.51
N LEU A 40 -13.77 -7.96 7.56
CA LEU A 40 -14.50 -6.68 7.64
C LEU A 40 -15.11 -6.50 9.04
N ASN A 41 -15.63 -7.58 9.64
CA ASN A 41 -16.13 -7.61 11.00
C ASN A 41 -15.07 -7.31 12.08
N LYS A 42 -13.83 -7.84 11.97
CA LYS A 42 -12.74 -7.49 12.91
C LYS A 42 -12.32 -6.04 12.75
N ARG A 43 -12.33 -5.50 11.53
CA ARG A 43 -11.98 -4.09 11.24
C ARG A 43 -13.08 -3.12 11.68
N MET A 44 -14.36 -3.47 11.49
CA MET A 44 -15.50 -2.74 12.05
C MET A 44 -15.48 -2.75 13.58
N LYS A 45 -15.12 -3.89 14.20
CA LYS A 45 -14.96 -4.01 15.65
C LYS A 45 -13.78 -3.18 16.17
N ALA A 46 -12.68 -3.11 15.42
CA ALA A 46 -11.53 -2.26 15.74
C ALA A 46 -11.91 -0.76 15.69
N VAL A 47 -12.67 -0.35 14.66
CA VAL A 47 -13.20 1.02 14.52
C VAL A 47 -14.22 1.35 15.61
N SER A 48 -15.06 0.40 16.04
CA SER A 48 -15.97 0.61 17.17
C SER A 48 -15.22 0.75 18.50
N THR A 49 -14.15 -0.03 18.73
CA THR A 49 -13.27 0.17 19.91
C THR A 49 -12.51 1.49 19.87
N GLU A 50 -12.03 1.97 18.71
CA GLU A 50 -11.42 3.29 18.62
C GLU A 50 -12.45 4.41 18.89
N ARG A 51 -13.68 4.27 18.39
CA ARG A 51 -14.78 5.20 18.67
C ARG A 51 -15.11 5.24 20.17
N GLU A 52 -15.07 4.10 20.86
CA GLU A 52 -15.23 4.03 22.31
C GLU A 52 -14.05 4.63 23.08
N GLN A 53 -12.82 4.42 22.62
CA GLN A 53 -11.62 5.00 23.23
C GLN A 53 -11.53 6.51 23.04
N LEU A 54 -11.94 7.03 21.87
CA LEU A 54 -12.08 8.47 21.62
C LEU A 54 -13.17 9.08 22.51
N ARG A 55 -14.35 8.43 22.61
CA ARG A 55 -15.42 8.83 23.55
C ARG A 55 -14.99 8.76 25.01
N ALA A 56 -14.14 7.80 25.39
CA ALA A 56 -13.62 7.68 26.74
C ALA A 56 -12.58 8.77 27.04
N ARG A 57 -11.68 9.08 26.10
CA ARG A 57 -10.71 10.18 26.22
C ARG A 57 -11.37 11.55 26.25
N GLU A 58 -12.39 11.79 25.42
CA GLU A 58 -13.14 13.04 25.43
C GLU A 58 -13.99 13.19 26.70
N ARG A 59 -14.68 12.13 27.15
CA ARG A 59 -15.37 12.16 28.46
C ARG A 59 -14.41 12.39 29.62
N ALA A 60 -13.22 11.79 29.59
CA ALA A 60 -12.19 12.02 30.60
C ALA A 60 -11.63 13.46 30.55
N ARG A 61 -11.47 14.05 29.36
CA ARG A 61 -11.10 15.47 29.20
C ARG A 61 -12.20 16.40 29.69
N LEU A 62 -13.46 16.16 29.32
CA LEU A 62 -14.61 16.97 29.76
C LEU A 62 -14.84 16.86 31.27
N SER A 63 -14.57 15.69 31.86
CA SER A 63 -14.58 15.49 33.32
C SER A 63 -13.40 16.20 34.02
N ALA A 64 -12.29 16.40 33.31
CA ALA A 64 -11.14 17.16 33.80
C ALA A 64 -11.33 18.69 33.65
N ASP A 65 -12.09 19.14 32.65
CA ASP A 65 -12.38 20.57 32.39
C ASP A 65 -13.60 21.09 33.17
N GLY A 66 -14.53 20.21 33.58
CA GLY A 66 -15.76 20.57 34.29
C GLY A 66 -15.69 20.64 35.82
N GLY A 67 -14.53 20.37 36.44
CA GLY A 67 -14.38 20.29 37.90
C GLY A 67 -13.24 21.14 38.45
N LYS A 68 -13.58 22.21 39.17
CA LYS A 68 -12.60 23.02 39.91
C LYS A 68 -11.85 22.16 40.96
N ALA A 69 -10.53 22.12 40.79
CA ALA A 69 -9.46 22.00 41.79
C ALA A 69 -9.33 20.73 42.65
N SER A 70 -8.22 19.99 42.44
CA SER A 70 -7.44 19.38 43.54
C SER A 70 -6.05 18.92 43.05
N LEU A 71 -5.06 19.81 43.25
CA LEU A 71 -3.72 19.53 43.76
C LEU A 71 -3.00 18.23 43.31
N ARG A 72 -2.10 18.38 42.32
CA ARG A 72 -0.68 17.91 42.33
C ARG A 72 -0.16 17.83 40.90
N SER A 73 0.41 18.92 40.40
CA SER A 73 1.41 18.82 39.33
C SER A 73 2.45 19.91 39.53
N HIS A 74 3.23 19.72 40.58
CA HIS A 74 4.56 20.28 40.65
C HIS A 74 5.54 19.13 40.50
N LYS A 75 6.61 19.39 39.73
CA LYS A 75 7.79 18.54 39.49
C LYS A 75 7.70 17.61 38.28
N ASN A 76 7.91 18.16 37.08
CA ASN A 76 9.12 17.83 36.29
C ASN A 76 9.35 18.78 35.10
N ARG A 77 10.03 19.91 35.34
CA ARG A 77 10.50 20.82 34.28
C ARG A 77 11.69 20.24 33.49
N ASN A 78 12.39 19.24 34.05
CA ASN A 78 13.57 18.62 33.44
C ASN A 78 13.22 17.44 32.51
N ALA A 79 12.09 16.75 32.72
CA ALA A 79 11.66 15.67 31.81
C ALA A 79 11.26 16.21 30.42
N ARG A 80 10.70 17.42 30.36
CA ARG A 80 10.32 18.08 29.10
C ARG A 80 11.55 18.46 28.25
N GLN A 81 12.65 18.87 28.89
CA GLN A 81 13.90 19.23 28.20
C GLN A 81 14.72 18.03 27.70
N ILE A 82 14.57 16.86 28.34
CA ILE A 82 15.20 15.61 27.86
C ILE A 82 14.41 15.02 26.69
N VAL A 83 13.07 15.14 26.72
CA VAL A 83 12.20 14.72 25.61
C VAL A 83 12.36 15.63 24.38
N GLU A 84 12.65 16.93 24.55
CA GLU A 84 12.97 17.85 23.44
C GLU A 84 14.38 17.65 22.86
N ARG A 85 15.37 17.24 23.65
CA ARG A 85 16.72 16.93 23.14
C ARG A 85 16.81 15.58 22.42
N PHE A 86 15.87 14.67 22.66
CA PHE A 86 15.75 13.40 21.94
C PHE A 86 14.62 13.43 20.89
N ASN A 87 14.64 14.44 20.04
CA ASN A 87 13.90 14.53 18.77
C ASN A 87 14.30 13.43 17.74
N LEU A 88 14.81 12.29 18.20
CA LEU A 88 15.07 11.08 17.40
C LEU A 88 13.81 10.24 17.16
N ARG A 89 12.71 10.50 17.89
CA ARG A 89 11.44 9.78 17.67
C ARG A 89 10.75 10.23 16.37
N ASN A 90 10.92 11.48 15.96
CA ASN A 90 10.41 12.02 14.70
C ASN A 90 11.34 11.75 13.50
N ALA A 91 12.62 11.44 13.73
CA ALA A 91 13.57 11.10 12.67
C ALA A 91 13.54 9.62 12.28
N LEU A 92 13.18 8.71 13.20
CA LEU A 92 13.10 7.26 12.92
C LEU A 92 11.69 6.78 12.53
N VAL A 93 10.64 7.57 12.79
CA VAL A 93 9.29 7.31 12.29
C VAL A 93 9.01 8.33 11.20
N ASP A 94 9.63 8.11 10.04
CA ASP A 94 9.47 8.92 8.85
C ASP A 94 7.96 9.15 8.60
N ALA A 95 7.48 10.39 8.75
CA ALA A 95 6.07 10.74 8.61
C ALA A 95 5.49 10.29 7.26
N ASN A 96 6.37 10.21 6.25
CA ASN A 96 6.06 9.65 4.93
C ASN A 96 5.72 8.16 4.99
N THR A 97 6.41 7.37 5.82
CA THR A 97 6.14 5.94 6.03
C THR A 97 4.79 5.74 6.70
N VAL A 98 4.47 6.56 7.71
CA VAL A 98 3.15 6.54 8.37
C VAL A 98 2.03 6.92 7.40
N ASN A 99 2.23 7.98 6.61
CA ASN A 99 1.25 8.38 5.61
C ASN A 99 1.07 7.30 4.54
N ARG A 100 2.14 6.65 4.06
CA ARG A 100 2.04 5.52 3.12
C ARG A 100 1.29 4.33 3.70
N LEU A 101 1.51 4.00 4.98
CA LEU A 101 0.76 2.94 5.68
C LEU A 101 -0.73 3.30 5.80
N ARG A 102 -1.05 4.56 6.12
CA ARG A 102 -2.43 5.06 6.15
C ARG A 102 -3.11 4.98 4.78
N THR A 103 -2.42 5.40 3.71
CA THR A 103 -2.90 5.27 2.34
C THR A 103 -3.12 3.80 1.97
N ALA A 104 -2.27 2.88 2.46
CA ALA A 104 -2.44 1.43 2.26
C ALA A 104 -3.64 0.83 3.00
N GLY A 105 -4.32 1.57 3.88
CA GLY A 105 -5.43 1.08 4.71
C GLY A 105 -4.98 0.36 5.99
N LEU A 106 -3.67 0.36 6.28
CA LEU A 106 -3.07 -0.23 7.46
C LEU A 106 -2.97 0.83 8.57
N ARG A 107 -4.10 1.03 9.27
CA ARG A 107 -4.27 2.12 10.24
C ARG A 107 -3.99 1.71 11.70
N SER A 108 -3.93 0.42 11.99
CA SER A 108 -3.68 -0.07 13.35
C SER A 108 -2.23 0.15 13.76
N GLU A 109 -2.00 0.49 15.04
CA GLU A 109 -0.64 0.57 15.60
C GLU A 109 0.12 -0.75 15.43
N ASN A 110 -0.59 -1.88 15.50
CA ASN A 110 -0.02 -3.20 15.21
C ASN A 110 0.52 -3.32 13.77
N ALA A 111 -0.14 -2.74 12.76
CA ALA A 111 0.34 -2.81 11.39
C ALA A 111 1.62 -1.99 11.19
N LEU A 112 1.76 -0.85 11.88
CA LEU A 112 2.99 -0.07 11.90
C LEU A 112 4.13 -0.85 12.58
N ASN A 113 3.85 -1.49 13.72
CA ASN A 113 4.82 -2.33 14.41
C ASN A 113 5.26 -3.53 13.54
N ILE A 114 4.32 -4.22 12.90
CA ILE A 114 4.61 -5.33 11.98
C ILE A 114 5.47 -4.85 10.80
N PHE A 115 5.18 -3.67 10.22
CA PHE A 115 6.00 -3.12 9.14
C PHE A 115 7.42 -2.79 9.59
N LEU A 116 7.58 -2.18 10.78
CA LEU A 116 8.91 -1.88 11.33
C LEU A 116 9.70 -3.16 11.62
N VAL A 117 9.05 -4.14 12.22
CA VAL A 117 9.63 -5.48 12.48
C VAL A 117 10.03 -6.13 11.15
N ALA A 118 9.16 -6.14 10.14
CA ALA A 118 9.45 -6.70 8.83
C ALA A 118 10.61 -5.97 8.14
N ARG A 119 10.66 -4.63 8.20
CA ARG A 119 11.74 -3.82 7.62
C ARG A 119 13.09 -4.10 8.29
N PHE A 120 13.09 -4.41 9.59
CA PHE A 120 14.31 -4.76 10.31
C PHE A 120 14.71 -6.23 10.08
N LEU A 121 13.78 -7.18 10.19
CA LEU A 121 14.05 -8.63 10.10
C LEU A 121 14.28 -9.15 8.68
N LEU A 122 13.56 -8.66 7.66
CA LEU A 122 13.67 -9.17 6.28
C LEU A 122 15.09 -9.09 5.71
N PRO A 123 15.84 -7.98 5.87
CA PRO A 123 17.22 -7.91 5.41
C PRO A 123 18.13 -8.96 6.04
N PHE A 124 18.03 -9.16 7.37
CA PHE A 124 18.84 -10.16 8.08
C PHE A 124 18.49 -11.58 7.64
N LEU A 125 17.20 -11.84 7.40
CA LEU A 125 16.72 -13.13 6.93
C LEU A 125 17.20 -13.43 5.50
N PHE A 126 17.05 -12.48 4.58
CA PHE A 126 17.56 -12.61 3.21
C PHE A 126 19.08 -12.75 3.19
N LEU A 127 19.80 -12.07 4.07
CA LEU A 127 21.24 -12.20 4.22
C LEU A 127 21.63 -13.58 4.74
N ALA A 128 20.95 -14.10 5.76
CA ALA A 128 21.20 -15.45 6.29
C ALA A 128 20.94 -16.53 5.23
N VAL A 129 19.82 -16.41 4.49
CA VAL A 129 19.49 -17.30 3.36
C VAL A 129 20.54 -17.20 2.25
N ALA A 130 20.98 -15.99 1.90
CA ALA A 130 21.99 -15.78 0.86
C ALA A 130 23.35 -16.39 1.24
N ILE A 131 23.77 -16.24 2.50
CA ILE A 131 24.99 -16.88 3.01
C ILE A 131 24.85 -18.40 2.93
N LEU A 132 23.71 -18.95 3.34
CA LEU A 132 23.43 -20.39 3.28
C LEU A 132 23.44 -20.92 1.84
N LEU A 133 22.78 -20.24 0.89
CA LEU A 133 22.74 -20.65 -0.51
C LEU A 133 24.12 -20.58 -1.18
N VAL A 134 24.91 -19.53 -0.88
CA VAL A 134 26.20 -19.29 -1.53
C VAL A 134 27.33 -20.12 -0.90
N PHE A 135 27.36 -20.27 0.42
CA PHE A 135 28.43 -20.95 1.16
C PHE A 135 28.04 -22.35 1.66
N GLY A 136 26.77 -22.58 2.01
CA GLY A 136 26.28 -23.87 2.53
C GLY A 136 25.89 -24.88 1.45
N LEU A 137 25.07 -24.47 0.45
CA LEU A 137 24.66 -25.37 -0.66
C LEU A 137 25.60 -25.36 -1.86
N GLY A 138 26.60 -24.49 -1.89
CA GLY A 138 27.63 -24.49 -2.94
C GLY A 138 27.14 -24.13 -4.36
N TYR A 139 25.93 -23.56 -4.52
CA TYR A 139 25.38 -23.17 -5.84
C TYR A 139 26.29 -22.22 -6.64
N PHE A 140 27.16 -21.47 -5.96
CA PHE A 140 28.18 -20.59 -6.56
C PHE A 140 29.63 -21.00 -6.22
N ALA A 141 29.87 -22.25 -5.80
CA ALA A 141 31.19 -22.72 -5.37
C ALA A 141 32.27 -22.68 -6.46
N SER A 142 31.87 -22.82 -7.72
CA SER A 142 32.76 -22.77 -8.89
C SER A 142 33.10 -21.35 -9.36
N ARG A 143 32.52 -20.30 -8.76
CA ARG A 143 32.71 -18.90 -9.17
C ARG A 143 33.69 -18.18 -8.23
N PRO A 144 34.48 -17.22 -8.74
CA PRO A 144 35.43 -16.46 -7.92
C PRO A 144 34.73 -15.72 -6.77
N LEU A 145 35.40 -15.63 -5.62
CA LEU A 145 34.95 -14.97 -4.38
C LEU A 145 34.23 -13.62 -4.57
N PRO A 146 34.69 -12.69 -5.44
CA PRO A 146 33.97 -11.43 -5.66
C PRO A 146 32.55 -11.61 -6.20
N ILE A 147 32.29 -12.60 -7.05
CA ILE A 147 30.94 -12.86 -7.61
C ILE A 147 30.01 -13.44 -6.52
N ARG A 148 30.56 -14.24 -5.60
CA ARG A 148 29.82 -14.80 -4.46
C ARG A 148 29.39 -13.70 -3.49
N LEU A 149 30.30 -12.78 -3.16
CA LEU A 149 30.00 -11.61 -2.33
C LEU A 149 28.98 -10.68 -2.99
N LEU A 150 29.11 -10.43 -4.30
CA LEU A 150 28.14 -9.65 -5.06
C LEU A 150 26.73 -10.26 -4.96
N GLY A 151 26.60 -11.59 -5.10
CA GLY A 151 25.33 -12.30 -4.96
C GLY A 151 24.68 -12.10 -3.59
N VAL A 152 25.46 -12.22 -2.51
CA VAL A 152 24.96 -12.01 -1.13
C VAL A 152 24.49 -10.57 -0.92
N ILE A 153 25.28 -9.59 -1.39
CA ILE A 153 24.93 -8.17 -1.28
C ILE A 153 23.64 -7.88 -2.05
N LEU A 154 23.49 -8.40 -3.27
CA LEU A 154 22.27 -8.23 -4.07
C LEU A 154 21.04 -8.85 -3.38
N PHE A 155 21.15 -10.06 -2.85
CA PHE A 155 20.03 -10.70 -2.13
C PHE A 155 19.65 -9.93 -0.86
N ALA A 156 20.62 -9.45 -0.08
CA ALA A 156 20.36 -8.60 1.09
C ALA A 156 19.71 -7.26 0.68
N TYR A 157 20.15 -6.67 -0.44
CA TYR A 157 19.57 -5.45 -1.00
C TYR A 157 18.10 -5.67 -1.42
N PHE A 158 17.78 -6.81 -2.05
CA PHE A 158 16.40 -7.18 -2.36
C PHE A 158 15.54 -7.35 -1.09
N GLY A 159 16.08 -7.98 -0.04
CA GLY A 159 15.38 -8.13 1.24
C GLY A 159 15.03 -6.81 1.91
N PHE A 160 15.89 -5.78 1.77
CA PHE A 160 15.62 -4.44 2.26
C PHE A 160 14.55 -3.70 1.46
N TYR A 161 14.50 -3.90 0.14
CA TYR A 161 13.56 -3.19 -0.73
C TYR A 161 12.18 -3.87 -0.84
N ALA A 162 12.11 -5.18 -0.58
CA ALA A 162 10.89 -5.99 -0.60
C ALA A 162 9.70 -5.41 0.22
N PRO A 163 9.84 -5.02 1.50
CA PRO A 163 8.72 -4.49 2.27
C PRO A 163 8.19 -3.15 1.72
N ASN A 164 9.06 -2.30 1.19
CA ASN A 164 8.65 -1.05 0.54
C ASN A 164 7.85 -1.31 -0.74
N ILE A 165 8.30 -2.24 -1.59
CA ILE A 165 7.56 -2.65 -2.79
C ILE A 165 6.18 -3.20 -2.40
N TYR A 166 6.12 -4.02 -1.35
CA TYR A 166 4.86 -4.62 -0.92
C TYR A 166 3.83 -3.56 -0.53
N ILE A 167 4.22 -2.55 0.28
CA ILE A 167 3.32 -1.45 0.66
C ILE A 167 2.89 -0.63 -0.55
N SER A 168 3.83 -0.27 -1.45
CA SER A 168 3.49 0.45 -2.68
C SER A 168 2.50 -0.33 -3.56
N ASN A 169 2.64 -1.66 -3.63
CA ASN A 169 1.69 -2.52 -4.34
C ASN A 169 0.31 -2.57 -3.67
N LEU A 170 0.23 -2.54 -2.34
CA LEU A 170 -1.04 -2.43 -1.64
C LEU A 170 -1.71 -1.08 -1.88
N VAL A 171 -0.96 0.03 -1.77
CA VAL A 171 -1.44 1.38 -2.04
C VAL A 171 -2.02 1.48 -3.45
N THR A 172 -1.26 1.06 -4.46
CA THR A 172 -1.69 1.14 -5.87
C THR A 172 -2.92 0.27 -6.13
N LYS A 173 -3.01 -0.93 -5.55
CA LYS A 173 -4.23 -1.77 -5.65
C LYS A 173 -5.44 -1.08 -5.02
N ARG A 174 -5.27 -0.49 -3.84
CA ARG A 174 -6.34 0.22 -3.12
C ARG A 174 -6.79 1.46 -3.89
N GLN A 175 -5.86 2.27 -4.37
CA GLN A 175 -6.12 3.45 -5.18
C GLN A 175 -6.82 3.09 -6.49
N LYS A 176 -6.43 1.99 -7.14
CA LYS A 176 -7.11 1.51 -8.35
C LYS A 176 -8.54 1.07 -8.08
N SER A 177 -8.80 0.40 -6.95
CA SER A 177 -10.15 0.02 -6.52
C SER A 177 -11.02 1.27 -6.31
N ILE A 178 -10.47 2.28 -5.62
CA ILE A 178 -11.16 3.55 -5.37
C ILE A 178 -11.41 4.28 -6.69
N LYS A 179 -10.39 4.49 -7.54
CA LYS A 179 -10.51 5.20 -8.82
C LYS A 179 -11.57 4.58 -9.73
N ARG A 180 -11.71 3.25 -9.75
CA ARG A 180 -12.70 2.55 -10.58
C ARG A 180 -14.14 2.78 -10.10
N ALA A 181 -14.35 2.75 -8.78
CA ALA A 181 -15.65 2.89 -8.13
C ALA A 181 -16.07 4.36 -7.88
N TRP A 182 -15.12 5.30 -8.02
CA TRP A 182 -15.34 6.70 -7.68
C TRP A 182 -16.47 7.38 -8.47
N PRO A 183 -16.58 7.25 -9.82
CA PRO A 183 -17.67 7.89 -10.56
C PRO A 183 -19.04 7.37 -10.13
N ASP A 184 -19.14 6.07 -9.86
CA ASP A 184 -20.38 5.41 -9.44
C ASP A 184 -20.79 5.89 -8.03
N ALA A 185 -19.83 6.11 -7.12
CA ALA A 185 -20.08 6.76 -5.82
C ALA A 185 -20.58 8.21 -5.95
N LEU A 186 -20.03 8.99 -6.89
CA LEU A 186 -20.47 10.36 -7.13
C LEU A 186 -21.89 10.42 -7.69
N ASP A 187 -22.27 9.48 -8.57
CA ASP A 187 -23.62 9.38 -9.09
C ASP A 187 -24.62 9.06 -7.94
N LEU A 188 -24.28 8.14 -7.03
CA LEU A 188 -25.10 7.87 -5.84
C LEU A 188 -25.18 9.08 -4.90
N MET A 189 -24.07 9.80 -4.70
CA MET A 189 -24.04 11.04 -3.91
C MET A 189 -24.92 12.12 -4.55
N LEU A 190 -24.87 12.27 -5.89
CA LEU A 190 -25.67 13.22 -6.64
C LEU A 190 -27.17 12.96 -6.42
N ILE A 191 -27.61 11.70 -6.52
CA ILE A 191 -29.00 11.32 -6.25
C ILE A 191 -29.41 11.69 -4.82
N CYS A 192 -28.53 11.43 -3.83
CA CYS A 192 -28.80 11.80 -2.43
C CYS A 192 -28.97 13.32 -2.28
N VAL A 193 -28.08 14.11 -2.88
CA VAL A 193 -28.12 15.58 -2.81
C VAL A 193 -29.33 16.15 -3.55
N GLU A 194 -29.68 15.62 -4.72
CA GLU A 194 -30.87 16.04 -5.48
C GLU A 194 -32.18 15.69 -4.74
N SER A 195 -32.18 14.64 -3.92
CA SER A 195 -33.30 14.29 -3.03
C SER A 195 -33.37 15.13 -1.74
N GLY A 196 -32.45 16.07 -1.53
CA GLY A 196 -32.42 16.96 -0.36
C GLY A 196 -31.76 16.36 0.89
N ILE A 197 -31.07 15.21 0.77
CA ILE A 197 -30.30 14.62 1.87
C ILE A 197 -29.01 15.43 2.06
N SER A 198 -28.59 15.63 3.32
CA SER A 198 -27.34 16.32 3.63
C SER A 198 -26.13 15.54 3.12
N ILE A 199 -25.04 16.23 2.78
CA ILE A 199 -23.81 15.62 2.25
C ILE A 199 -23.27 14.53 3.19
N GLU A 200 -23.34 14.75 4.50
CA GLU A 200 -22.86 13.78 5.50
C GLU A 200 -23.67 12.48 5.49
N ALA A 201 -24.99 12.60 5.45
CA ALA A 201 -25.89 11.45 5.38
C ALA A 201 -25.79 10.75 4.01
N GLY A 202 -25.62 11.52 2.94
CA GLY A 202 -25.31 11.00 1.60
C GLY A 202 -24.00 10.21 1.59
N MET A 203 -22.94 10.73 2.22
CA MET A 203 -21.64 10.06 2.34
C MET A 203 -21.73 8.75 3.12
N HIS A 204 -22.54 8.74 4.19
CA HIS A 204 -22.83 7.51 4.93
C HIS A 204 -23.55 6.49 4.04
N ARG A 205 -24.60 6.92 3.32
CA ARG A 205 -25.37 6.04 2.44
C ARG A 205 -24.52 5.45 1.31
N VAL A 206 -23.72 6.28 0.66
CA VAL A 206 -22.76 5.86 -0.37
C VAL A 206 -21.77 4.85 0.20
N SER A 207 -21.34 5.01 1.47
CA SER A 207 -20.43 4.07 2.11
C SER A 207 -21.02 2.69 2.33
N GLU A 208 -22.32 2.60 2.64
CA GLU A 208 -23.03 1.32 2.81
C GLU A 208 -23.20 0.61 1.47
N GLU A 209 -23.68 1.33 0.45
CA GLU A 209 -23.97 0.76 -0.87
C GLU A 209 -22.68 0.39 -1.64
N MET A 210 -21.59 1.14 -1.47
CA MET A 210 -20.31 0.86 -2.12
C MET A 210 -19.46 -0.18 -1.39
N ALA A 211 -19.88 -0.67 -0.22
CA ALA A 211 -19.11 -1.63 0.58
C ALA A 211 -18.84 -2.93 -0.18
N GLU A 212 -19.79 -3.41 -0.99
CA GLU A 212 -19.64 -4.62 -1.79
C GLU A 212 -18.73 -4.42 -3.01
N GLN A 213 -18.85 -3.28 -3.68
CA GLN A 213 -18.09 -3.00 -4.91
C GLN A 213 -16.64 -2.60 -4.62
N SER A 214 -16.41 -1.79 -3.58
CA SER A 214 -15.09 -1.31 -3.19
C SER A 214 -15.03 -1.04 -1.68
N PRO A 215 -14.66 -2.06 -0.88
CA PRO A 215 -14.49 -1.92 0.57
C PRO A 215 -13.52 -0.78 0.94
N ALA A 216 -12.50 -0.56 0.12
CA ALA A 216 -11.53 0.50 0.31
C ALA A 216 -12.14 1.90 0.21
N LEU A 217 -13.10 2.10 -0.70
CA LEU A 217 -13.81 3.36 -0.84
C LEU A 217 -14.78 3.56 0.32
N ALA A 218 -15.58 2.53 0.64
CA ALA A 218 -16.51 2.56 1.77
C ALA A 218 -15.81 2.96 3.08
N GLU A 219 -14.64 2.38 3.37
CA GLU A 219 -13.83 2.75 4.54
C GLU A 219 -13.46 4.24 4.59
N GLU A 220 -13.03 4.82 3.45
CA GLU A 220 -12.68 6.24 3.39
C GLU A 220 -13.93 7.14 3.50
N MET A 221 -15.07 6.72 2.96
CA MET A 221 -16.33 7.45 3.09
C MET A 221 -16.83 7.44 4.54
N VAL A 222 -16.88 6.28 5.21
CA VAL A 222 -17.25 6.17 6.64
C VAL A 222 -16.35 7.04 7.50
N LEU A 223 -15.04 7.00 7.27
CA LEU A 223 -14.11 7.80 8.05
C LEU A 223 -14.32 9.29 7.82
N THR A 224 -14.56 9.70 6.56
CA THR A 224 -14.82 11.11 6.25
C THR A 224 -16.13 11.58 6.86
N THR A 225 -17.18 10.75 6.86
CA THR A 225 -18.43 11.04 7.56
C THR A 225 -18.19 11.21 9.06
N ALA A 226 -17.40 10.32 9.69
CA ALA A 226 -17.05 10.48 11.09
C ALA A 226 -16.27 11.78 11.33
N GLU A 227 -15.29 12.10 10.48
CA GLU A 227 -14.54 13.35 10.57
C GLU A 227 -15.45 14.58 10.44
N LEU A 228 -16.40 14.57 9.51
CA LEU A 228 -17.37 15.66 9.36
C LEU A 228 -18.26 15.84 10.60
N SER A 229 -18.59 14.76 11.31
CA SER A 229 -19.36 14.83 12.56
C SER A 229 -18.57 15.32 13.78
N PHE A 230 -17.25 15.11 13.81
CA PHE A 230 -16.42 15.39 15.00
C PHE A 230 -15.47 16.58 14.83
N LEU A 231 -15.04 16.91 13.61
CA LEU A 231 -14.13 18.02 13.38
C LEU A 231 -14.91 19.34 13.38
N PRO A 232 -14.36 20.40 13.99
CA PRO A 232 -14.97 21.73 13.96
C PRO A 232 -14.92 22.38 12.57
N ASP A 233 -13.95 21.97 11.73
CA ASP A 233 -13.79 22.47 10.38
C ASP A 233 -14.01 21.36 9.34
N ARG A 234 -15.06 21.52 8.53
CA ARG A 234 -15.46 20.58 7.49
C ARG A 234 -14.46 20.54 6.34
N ARG A 235 -13.80 21.66 6.07
CA ARG A 235 -12.73 21.74 5.07
C ARG A 235 -11.60 20.78 5.42
N THR A 236 -11.18 20.77 6.68
CA THR A 236 -10.13 19.85 7.15
C THR A 236 -10.51 18.38 6.92
N ALA A 237 -11.79 17.98 7.08
CA ALA A 237 -12.23 16.62 6.79
C ALA A 237 -12.10 16.26 5.30
N PHE A 238 -12.46 17.17 4.40
CA PHE A 238 -12.31 16.99 2.96
C PHE A 238 -10.84 16.98 2.51
N ASP A 239 -10.00 17.87 3.06
CA ASP A 239 -8.56 17.88 2.81
C ASP A 239 -7.90 16.59 3.29
N ASN A 240 -8.34 16.04 4.43
CA ASN A 240 -7.88 14.76 4.93
C ASN A 240 -8.28 13.60 3.99
N LEU A 241 -9.50 13.59 3.45
CA LEU A 241 -9.93 12.59 2.46
C LEU A 241 -9.03 12.62 1.22
N ALA A 242 -8.71 13.80 0.69
CA ALA A 242 -7.80 13.95 -0.44
C ALA A 242 -6.38 13.46 -0.10
N ALA A 243 -5.85 13.83 1.07
CA ALA A 243 -4.52 13.43 1.52
C ALA A 243 -4.39 11.90 1.73
N ARG A 244 -5.47 11.25 2.15
CA ARG A 244 -5.50 9.79 2.39
C ARG A 244 -5.62 8.97 1.12
N THR A 245 -6.49 9.38 0.20
CA THR A 245 -6.73 8.65 -1.06
C THR A 245 -5.59 8.87 -2.05
N GLN A 246 -5.01 10.07 -2.08
CA GLN A 246 -3.95 10.48 -3.02
C GLN A 246 -4.36 10.23 -4.48
N ILE A 247 -5.62 10.51 -4.81
CA ILE A 247 -6.17 10.42 -6.17
C ILE A 247 -6.58 11.83 -6.58
N GLU A 248 -6.10 12.31 -7.73
CA GLU A 248 -6.37 13.68 -8.18
C GLU A 248 -7.87 13.93 -8.36
N LEU A 249 -8.61 12.96 -8.90
CA LEU A 249 -10.06 13.06 -9.06
C LEU A 249 -10.81 13.26 -7.73
N VAL A 250 -10.36 12.57 -6.66
CA VAL A 250 -10.92 12.74 -5.31
C VAL A 250 -10.61 14.14 -4.79
N LYS A 251 -9.37 14.60 -4.98
CA LYS A 251 -8.91 15.92 -4.57
C LYS A 251 -9.71 17.04 -5.26
N SER A 252 -9.92 16.94 -6.58
CA SER A 252 -10.75 17.89 -7.33
C SER A 252 -12.19 17.93 -6.81
N VAL A 253 -12.79 16.78 -6.50
CA VAL A 253 -14.13 16.73 -5.89
C VAL A 253 -14.13 17.40 -4.52
N THR A 254 -13.20 17.06 -3.64
CA THR A 254 -13.13 17.65 -2.29
C THR A 254 -12.98 19.17 -2.34
N GLN A 255 -12.20 19.69 -3.28
CA GLN A 255 -12.08 21.14 -3.49
C GLN A 255 -13.39 21.76 -3.99
N ALA A 256 -14.10 21.10 -4.90
CA ALA A 256 -15.41 21.55 -5.35
C ALA A 256 -16.45 21.54 -4.21
N LEU A 257 -16.44 20.52 -3.35
CA LEU A 257 -17.29 20.45 -2.15
C LEU A 257 -17.00 21.61 -1.18
N ILE A 258 -15.72 21.89 -0.90
CA ILE A 258 -15.31 23.02 -0.05
C ILE A 258 -15.77 24.36 -0.64
N GLN A 259 -15.64 24.53 -1.96
CA GLN A 259 -16.09 25.76 -2.64
C GLN A 259 -17.61 25.90 -2.60
N ALA A 260 -18.35 24.82 -2.84
CA ALA A 260 -19.80 24.83 -2.78
C ALA A 260 -20.32 25.17 -1.38
N GLU A 261 -19.67 24.66 -0.34
CA GLU A 261 -20.03 24.98 1.04
C GLU A 261 -19.73 26.44 1.39
N ARG A 262 -18.59 26.97 0.95
CA ARG A 262 -18.17 28.35 1.27
C ARG A 262 -18.94 29.42 0.49
N TYR A 263 -19.24 29.17 -0.77
CA TYR A 263 -19.82 30.15 -1.69
C TYR A 263 -21.28 29.87 -2.03
N GLY A 264 -21.86 28.77 -1.53
CA GLY A 264 -23.26 28.41 -1.77
C GLY A 264 -23.56 28.03 -3.22
N THR A 265 -22.56 27.60 -4.00
CA THR A 265 -22.79 27.19 -5.39
C THR A 265 -23.56 25.86 -5.44
N PRO A 266 -24.37 25.61 -6.49
CA PRO A 266 -25.15 24.39 -6.59
C PRO A 266 -24.27 23.13 -6.58
N LEU A 267 -24.33 22.38 -5.47
CA LEU A 267 -23.52 21.18 -5.25
C LEU A 267 -23.80 20.08 -6.27
N SER A 268 -25.07 19.91 -6.64
CA SER A 268 -25.51 18.93 -7.63
C SER A 268 -24.84 19.15 -8.98
N GLN A 269 -24.69 20.40 -9.41
CA GLN A 269 -24.00 20.73 -10.65
C GLN A 269 -22.51 20.36 -10.59
N ALA A 270 -21.84 20.68 -9.48
CA ALA A 270 -20.44 20.32 -9.30
C ALA A 270 -20.23 18.80 -9.30
N LEU A 271 -21.05 18.05 -8.54
CA LEU A 271 -20.99 16.59 -8.49
C LEU A 271 -21.25 15.95 -9.86
N ARG A 272 -22.21 16.47 -10.62
CA ARG A 272 -22.53 15.99 -11.98
C ARG A 272 -21.36 16.14 -12.94
N VAL A 273 -20.70 17.30 -12.93
CA VAL A 273 -19.51 17.56 -13.76
C VAL A 273 -18.36 16.64 -13.36
N MET A 274 -18.07 16.51 -12.06
CA MET A 274 -16.99 15.65 -11.57
C MET A 274 -17.25 14.16 -11.83
N ALA A 275 -18.52 13.72 -11.74
CA ALA A 275 -18.91 12.35 -12.08
C ALA A 275 -18.69 12.08 -13.58
N GLN A 276 -19.03 13.04 -14.44
CA GLN A 276 -18.76 12.94 -15.87
C GLN A 276 -17.26 12.90 -16.18
N GLU A 277 -16.47 13.79 -15.58
CA GLU A 277 -15.01 13.79 -15.73
C GLU A 277 -14.40 12.45 -15.29
N GLY A 278 -14.89 11.86 -14.21
CA GLY A 278 -14.49 10.53 -13.76
C GLY A 278 -14.83 9.42 -14.75
N ARG A 279 -15.98 9.50 -15.42
CA ARG A 279 -16.37 8.56 -16.49
C ARG A 279 -15.50 8.72 -17.73
N ASP A 280 -15.23 9.96 -18.13
CA ASP A 280 -14.40 10.28 -19.30
C ASP A 280 -12.96 9.83 -19.09
N GLU A 281 -12.40 10.02 -17.89
CA GLU A 281 -11.07 9.52 -17.52
C GLU A 281 -11.02 7.97 -17.58
N ARG A 282 -12.08 7.30 -17.11
CA ARG A 282 -12.20 5.83 -17.21
C ARG A 282 -12.24 5.36 -18.66
N MET A 283 -12.92 6.09 -19.54
CA MET A 283 -12.97 5.81 -20.98
C MET A 283 -11.60 6.04 -21.64
N ASN A 284 -10.97 7.19 -21.37
CA ASN A 284 -9.66 7.55 -21.88
C ASN A 284 -8.58 6.51 -21.48
N GLU A 285 -8.65 5.98 -20.25
CA GLU A 285 -7.76 4.87 -19.84
C GLU A 285 -7.99 3.58 -20.64
N ALA A 286 -9.23 3.29 -21.01
CA ALA A 286 -9.56 2.12 -21.83
C ALA A 286 -9.10 2.33 -23.27
N GLU A 287 -9.33 3.51 -23.84
CA GLU A 287 -8.85 3.90 -25.18
C GLU A 287 -7.33 3.88 -25.27
N LYS A 288 -6.61 4.43 -24.27
CA LYS A 288 -5.15 4.36 -24.20
C LYS A 288 -4.65 2.92 -24.20
N LYS A 289 -5.33 2.01 -23.47
CA LYS A 289 -4.97 0.59 -23.46
C LYS A 289 -5.22 -0.04 -24.83
N ALA A 290 -6.34 0.28 -25.48
CA ALA A 290 -6.67 -0.21 -26.82
C ALA A 290 -5.69 0.30 -27.88
N ALA A 291 -5.37 1.60 -27.88
CA ALA A 291 -4.42 2.23 -28.80
C ALA A 291 -2.98 1.73 -28.61
N ALA A 292 -2.63 1.24 -27.42
CA ALA A 292 -1.33 0.63 -27.15
C ALA A 292 -1.23 -0.85 -27.57
N LEU A 293 -2.32 -1.48 -28.04
CA LEU A 293 -2.29 -2.89 -28.47
C LEU A 293 -1.53 -3.11 -29.80
N PRO A 294 -1.74 -2.31 -30.87
CA PRO A 294 -1.11 -2.58 -32.16
C PRO A 294 0.43 -2.61 -32.11
N PRO A 295 1.13 -1.64 -31.49
CA PRO A 295 2.59 -1.68 -31.41
C PRO A 295 3.14 -2.88 -30.61
N LYS A 296 2.38 -3.38 -29.63
CA LYS A 296 2.79 -4.57 -28.86
C LYS A 296 2.71 -5.86 -29.69
N LEU A 297 1.85 -5.90 -30.70
CA LEU A 297 1.72 -7.04 -31.61
C LEU A 297 2.72 -6.99 -32.77
N THR A 298 3.08 -5.80 -33.26
CA THR A 298 4.05 -5.67 -34.36
C THR A 298 5.47 -6.07 -33.96
N VAL A 299 5.88 -5.83 -32.71
CA VAL A 299 7.24 -6.15 -32.26
C VAL A 299 7.56 -7.65 -32.33
N PRO A 300 6.77 -8.57 -31.73
CA PRO A 300 6.98 -10.00 -31.94
C PRO A 300 6.91 -10.40 -33.41
N MET A 301 5.94 -9.86 -34.16
CA MET A 301 5.76 -10.18 -35.58
C MET A 301 7.04 -9.89 -36.37
N ILE A 302 7.65 -8.71 -36.20
CA ILE A 302 8.91 -8.35 -36.87
C ILE A 302 10.05 -9.26 -36.42
N ILE A 303 10.19 -9.52 -35.12
CA ILE A 303 11.26 -10.38 -34.58
C ILE A 303 11.19 -11.81 -35.12
N PHE A 304 9.99 -12.34 -35.37
CA PHE A 304 9.82 -13.70 -35.91
C PHE A 304 9.80 -13.75 -37.44
N PHE A 305 9.19 -12.78 -38.12
CA PHE A 305 9.12 -12.78 -39.58
C PHE A 305 10.43 -12.35 -40.25
N LEU A 306 11.12 -11.34 -39.72
CA LEU A 306 12.31 -10.78 -40.37
C LEU A 306 13.45 -11.82 -40.53
N PRO A 307 13.81 -12.63 -39.51
CA PRO A 307 14.85 -13.66 -39.66
C PRO A 307 14.46 -14.75 -40.64
N VAL A 308 13.19 -15.17 -40.67
CA VAL A 308 12.69 -16.18 -41.60
C VAL A 308 12.75 -15.66 -43.03
N LEU A 309 12.32 -14.41 -43.24
CA LEU A 309 12.37 -13.77 -44.56
C LEU A 309 13.81 -13.59 -45.05
N MET A 310 14.74 -13.24 -44.17
CA MET A 310 16.17 -13.22 -44.48
C MET A 310 16.72 -14.60 -44.84
N ALA A 311 16.38 -15.65 -44.08
CA ALA A 311 16.83 -17.01 -44.36
C ALA A 311 16.33 -17.52 -45.72
N VAL A 312 15.07 -17.21 -46.08
CA VAL A 312 14.48 -17.62 -47.37
C VAL A 312 15.09 -16.87 -48.55
N ILE A 313 15.42 -15.59 -48.40
CA ILE A 313 15.99 -14.78 -49.50
C ILE A 313 17.50 -15.03 -49.65
N LEU A 314 18.26 -15.00 -48.54
CA LEU A 314 19.71 -15.17 -48.56
C LEU A 314 20.13 -16.64 -48.72
N GLY A 315 19.32 -17.60 -48.26
CA GLY A 315 19.67 -19.03 -48.31
C GLY A 315 20.06 -19.52 -49.71
N PRO A 316 19.19 -19.36 -50.74
CA PRO A 316 19.51 -19.75 -52.10
C PRO A 316 20.66 -18.94 -52.71
N ALA A 317 20.74 -17.65 -52.37
CA ALA A 317 21.80 -16.77 -52.86
C ALA A 317 23.19 -17.19 -52.36
N ILE A 318 23.28 -17.61 -51.09
CA ILE A 318 24.51 -18.13 -50.49
C ILE A 318 24.86 -19.49 -51.11
N ILE A 319 23.89 -20.39 -51.27
CA ILE A 319 24.13 -21.70 -51.91
C ILE A 319 24.63 -21.53 -53.35
N GLN A 320 24.02 -20.64 -54.14
CA GLN A 320 24.46 -20.35 -55.51
C GLN A 320 25.83 -19.68 -55.57
N ALA A 321 26.17 -18.83 -54.60
CA ALA A 321 27.49 -18.21 -54.51
C ALA A 321 28.59 -19.22 -54.14
N MET A 322 28.26 -20.20 -53.29
CA MET A 322 29.16 -21.29 -52.92
C MET A 322 29.36 -22.28 -54.07
N ASP A 323 28.32 -22.62 -54.83
CA ASP A 323 28.44 -23.52 -56.01
C ASP A 323 29.25 -22.90 -57.17
N LYS A 324 29.39 -21.58 -57.21
CA LYS A 324 30.17 -20.86 -58.23
C LYS A 324 31.65 -20.67 -57.87
N PHE A 325 32.05 -20.97 -56.64
CA PHE A 325 33.43 -20.90 -56.15
C PHE A 325 34.04 -22.29 -56.04
#